data_AF-A0A353BXV8-F1
#
_entry.id   AF-A0A353BXV8-F1
#
_cell.length_a   1.000
_cell.length_b   1.000
_cell.length_c   1.000
_cell.angle_alpha   90.00
_cell.angle_beta   90.00
_cell.angle_gamma   90.00
#
_symmetry.space_group_name_H-M   'P 1'
#
loop_
_entity.id
_entity.type
_entity.pdbx_description
1 polymer ?
#
loop_
_entity_poly.entity_id
_entity_poly.type
_entity_poly.pdbx_seq_one_letter_code
_entity_poly.pdbx_strand_id
1 'polypeptide(L)'
;MNQLKNWHHELLGKKVVAALEKNNFHATYCKTSDEAVPQILDLIPRDAVVGCGGSMTIHEMGLTEKLMERGNSILDHNQPGLDAAQKAEIRRKELTCDVFLTGTNALTLDGQLVNTDGAGNRVAAMIFGPGKVIVIVGSNKIVKDVAAAEAR
;
A
#
# COMPACT_ATOMS: atom_id res chain seq x y z
N MET A 1 6.24 20.80 -16.18
CA MET A 1 5.26 19.72 -15.91
C MET A 1 4.07 19.90 -16.84
N ASN A 2 3.58 18.82 -17.47
CA ASN A 2 2.50 18.90 -18.46
C ASN A 2 1.14 19.00 -17.74
N GLN A 3 0.49 20.17 -17.79
CA GLN A 3 -0.79 20.44 -17.12
C GLN A 3 -1.88 19.41 -17.48
N LEU A 4 -1.90 18.93 -18.72
CA LEU A 4 -2.86 17.91 -19.17
C LEU A 4 -2.66 16.56 -18.46
N LYS A 5 -1.41 16.16 -18.21
CA LYS A 5 -1.11 14.92 -17.48
C LYS A 5 -1.57 15.01 -16.03
N ASN A 6 -1.34 16.14 -15.38
CA ASN A 6 -1.77 16.35 -13.99
C ASN A 6 -3.29 16.34 -13.87
N TRP A 7 -3.98 17.02 -14.78
CA TRP A 7 -5.44 17.02 -14.84
C TRP A 7 -6.01 15.62 -15.09
N HIS A 8 -5.40 14.85 -16.01
CA HIS A 8 -5.78 13.47 -16.27
C HIS A 8 -5.62 12.58 -15.02
N HIS A 9 -4.49 12.68 -14.31
CA HIS A 9 -4.26 11.92 -13.08
C HIS A 9 -5.26 12.30 -11.97
N GLU A 10 -5.61 13.56 -11.85
CA GLU A 10 -6.59 14.02 -10.87
C GLU A 10 -7.99 13.46 -11.16
N LEU A 11 -8.45 13.53 -12.42
CA LEU A 11 -9.72 12.94 -12.83
C LEU A 11 -9.74 11.42 -12.63
N LEU A 12 -8.65 10.75 -13.00
CA LEU A 12 -8.50 9.31 -12.82
C LEU A 12 -8.53 8.94 -11.33
N GLY A 13 -7.80 9.68 -10.50
CA GLY A 13 -7.77 9.53 -9.05
C GLY A 13 -9.15 9.69 -8.42
N LYS A 14 -9.87 10.78 -8.74
CA LYS A 14 -11.24 11.02 -8.26
C LYS A 14 -12.19 9.90 -8.66
N LYS A 15 -12.07 9.39 -9.90
CA LYS A 15 -12.90 8.29 -10.40
C LYS A 15 -12.67 6.99 -9.62
N VAL A 16 -11.41 6.61 -9.40
CA VAL A 16 -11.11 5.37 -8.66
C VAL A 16 -11.41 5.49 -7.17
N VAL A 17 -11.27 6.67 -6.56
CA VAL A 17 -11.71 6.91 -5.18
C VAL A 17 -13.20 6.63 -5.03
N ALA A 18 -14.05 7.20 -5.90
CA ALA A 18 -15.49 6.93 -5.84
C ALA A 18 -15.83 5.45 -6.05
N ALA A 19 -15.09 4.74 -6.90
CA ALA A 19 -15.26 3.31 -7.12
C ALA A 19 -14.85 2.48 -5.88
N LEU A 20 -13.74 2.84 -5.25
CA LEU A 20 -13.26 2.22 -4.01
C LEU A 20 -14.24 2.43 -2.85
N GLU A 21 -14.76 3.65 -2.69
CA GLU A 21 -15.77 3.96 -1.67
C GLU A 21 -17.06 3.14 -1.87
N LYS A 22 -17.50 2.96 -3.11
CA LYS A 22 -18.62 2.05 -3.45
C LYS A 22 -18.34 0.60 -3.05
N ASN A 23 -17.07 0.20 -3.06
CA ASN A 23 -16.61 -1.13 -2.64
C ASN A 23 -16.22 -1.17 -1.15
N ASN A 24 -16.69 -0.23 -0.34
CA ASN A 24 -16.49 -0.14 1.12
C ASN A 24 -15.05 0.13 1.58
N PHE A 25 -14.21 0.69 0.72
CA PHE A 25 -12.91 1.22 1.13
C PHE A 25 -13.03 2.66 1.60
N HIS A 26 -12.20 3.05 2.56
CA HIS A 26 -11.88 4.46 2.77
C HIS A 26 -10.74 4.84 1.80
N ALA A 27 -10.98 5.80 0.92
CA ALA A 27 -10.02 6.17 -0.12
C ALA A 27 -9.84 7.70 -0.19
N THR A 28 -8.62 8.14 -0.49
CA THR A 28 -8.31 9.56 -0.66
C THR A 28 -7.28 9.70 -1.79
N TYR A 29 -7.52 10.66 -2.67
CA TYR A 29 -6.57 11.02 -3.72
C TYR A 29 -5.62 12.09 -3.18
N CYS A 30 -4.32 11.84 -3.28
CA CYS A 30 -3.27 12.81 -3.01
C CYS A 30 -2.55 13.13 -4.32
N LYS A 31 -2.24 14.40 -4.55
CA LYS A 31 -1.57 14.85 -5.78
C LYS A 31 -0.10 14.47 -5.80
N THR A 32 0.54 14.44 -4.63
CA THR A 32 1.98 14.14 -4.47
C THR A 32 2.21 13.20 -3.29
N SER A 33 3.39 12.56 -3.29
CA SER A 33 3.88 11.79 -2.14
C SER A 33 3.96 12.63 -0.88
N ASP A 34 4.42 13.87 -0.99
CA ASP A 34 4.61 14.78 0.14
C ASP A 34 3.28 15.15 0.82
N GLU A 35 2.19 15.19 0.05
CA GLU A 35 0.83 15.38 0.57
C GLU A 35 0.29 14.10 1.22
N ALA A 36 0.65 12.93 0.69
CA ALA A 36 0.17 11.63 1.18
C ALA A 36 0.84 11.21 2.50
N VAL A 37 2.15 11.44 2.65
CA VAL A 37 2.93 11.02 3.83
C VAL A 37 2.31 11.46 5.16
N PRO A 38 2.01 12.75 5.41
CA PRO A 38 1.45 13.17 6.69
C PRO A 38 0.10 12.51 6.97
N GLN A 39 -0.76 12.39 5.96
CA GLN A 39 -2.06 11.73 6.09
C GLN A 39 -1.92 10.25 6.45
N ILE A 40 -0.98 9.54 5.83
CA ILE A 40 -0.69 8.13 6.16
C ILE A 40 -0.19 8.02 7.60
N LEU A 41 0.71 8.89 8.04
CA LEU A 41 1.21 8.88 9.42
C LEU A 41 0.07 9.11 10.42
N ASP A 42 -0.85 10.02 10.15
CA ASP A 42 -2.00 10.30 11.04
C ASP A 42 -2.96 9.11 11.18
N LEU A 43 -3.02 8.21 10.19
CA LEU A 43 -3.84 6.99 10.25
C LEU A 43 -3.23 5.88 11.13
N ILE A 44 -1.94 6.00 11.49
CA ILE A 44 -1.17 4.97 12.19
C ILE A 44 -0.95 5.40 13.65
N PRO A 45 -1.47 4.65 14.64
CA PRO A 45 -1.21 4.92 16.06
C PRO A 45 0.29 4.94 16.39
N ARG A 46 0.70 5.71 17.40
CA ARG A 46 2.12 5.87 17.76
C ARG A 46 2.74 4.60 18.34
N ASP A 47 1.94 3.77 19.00
CA ASP A 47 2.32 2.50 19.63
C ASP A 47 2.09 1.29 18.73
N ALA A 48 1.53 1.48 17.53
CA ALA A 48 1.25 0.40 16.60
C ALA A 48 2.53 -0.30 16.10
N VAL A 49 2.48 -1.62 16.02
CA VAL A 49 3.40 -2.45 15.25
C VAL A 49 2.97 -2.41 13.78
N VAL A 50 3.86 -1.95 12.92
CA VAL A 50 3.58 -1.72 11.50
C VAL A 50 4.29 -2.78 10.65
N GLY A 51 3.52 -3.55 9.87
CA GLY A 51 4.05 -4.50 8.89
C GLY A 51 4.17 -3.89 7.50
N CYS A 52 5.22 -4.24 6.77
CA CYS A 52 5.52 -3.73 5.43
C CYS A 52 5.48 -4.84 4.37
N GLY A 53 4.50 -4.80 3.47
CA GLY A 53 4.28 -5.80 2.43
C GLY A 53 5.24 -5.74 1.22
N GLY A 54 6.42 -5.12 1.36
CA GLY A 54 7.44 -5.04 0.30
C GLY A 54 7.11 -4.10 -0.86
N SER A 55 6.37 -3.02 -0.62
CA SER A 55 6.05 -2.04 -1.67
C SER A 55 7.18 -1.04 -1.88
N MET A 56 7.71 -0.98 -3.11
CA MET A 56 8.70 0.04 -3.50
C MET A 56 8.20 1.47 -3.30
N THR A 57 6.91 1.72 -3.52
CA THR A 57 6.32 3.07 -3.32
C THR A 57 6.42 3.50 -1.86
N ILE A 58 6.28 2.58 -0.90
CA ILE A 58 6.42 2.88 0.54
C ILE A 58 7.87 3.28 0.85
N HIS A 59 8.82 2.54 0.27
CA HIS A 59 10.24 2.82 0.41
C HIS A 59 10.64 4.16 -0.23
N GLU A 60 10.18 4.44 -1.45
CA GLU A 60 10.43 5.71 -2.16
C GLU A 60 9.85 6.93 -1.42
N MET A 61 8.74 6.74 -0.71
CA MET A 61 8.12 7.79 0.13
C MET A 61 8.83 7.98 1.48
N GLY A 62 9.80 7.13 1.83
CA GLY A 62 10.50 7.19 3.11
C GLY A 62 9.59 6.94 4.33
N LEU A 63 8.49 6.20 4.14
CA LEU A 63 7.47 6.02 5.19
C LEU A 63 8.01 5.18 6.34
N THR A 64 8.77 4.13 6.03
CA THR A 64 9.34 3.22 7.02
C THR A 64 10.30 3.97 7.95
N GLU A 65 11.18 4.79 7.38
CA GLU A 65 12.14 5.62 8.11
C GLU A 65 11.43 6.62 9.01
N LYS A 66 10.42 7.34 8.49
CA LYS A 66 9.62 8.29 9.27
C LYS A 66 8.88 7.62 10.44
N LEU A 67 8.38 6.41 10.24
CA LEU A 67 7.71 5.65 11.29
C LEU A 67 8.70 5.17 12.37
N MET A 68 9.89 4.71 11.98
CA MET A 68 10.96 4.37 12.92
C MET A 68 11.39 5.59 13.74
N GLU A 69 11.63 6.74 13.09
CA GLU A 69 11.96 8.00 13.76
C GLU A 69 10.86 8.46 14.72
N ARG A 70 9.60 8.18 14.39
CA ARG A 70 8.44 8.47 15.25
C ARG A 70 8.32 7.53 16.45
N GLY A 71 9.04 6.40 16.43
CA GLY A 71 9.07 5.38 17.50
C GLY A 71 8.20 4.15 17.26
N ASN A 72 7.63 3.98 16.06
CA ASN A 72 6.85 2.78 15.74
C ASN A 72 7.76 1.55 15.58
N SER A 73 7.25 0.37 15.97
CA SER A 73 7.91 -0.91 15.69
C SER A 73 7.63 -1.34 14.26
N ILE A 74 8.66 -1.61 13.46
CA ILE A 74 8.54 -2.00 12.06
C ILE A 74 8.86 -3.47 11.84
N LEU A 75 7.99 -4.16 11.12
CA LEU A 75 8.20 -5.50 10.58
C LEU A 75 8.36 -5.40 9.06
N ASP A 76 9.58 -5.56 8.56
CA ASP A 76 9.86 -5.50 7.13
C ASP A 76 10.77 -6.67 6.71
N HIS A 77 10.19 -7.63 6.00
CA HIS A 77 10.90 -8.80 5.50
C HIS A 77 11.91 -8.52 4.38
N ASN A 78 12.02 -7.27 3.90
CA ASN A 78 13.02 -6.84 2.91
C ASN A 78 14.20 -6.08 3.52
N GLN A 79 14.26 -5.95 4.84
CA GLN A 79 15.43 -5.35 5.48
C GLN A 79 16.73 -6.07 5.08
N PRO A 80 17.83 -5.32 4.87
CA PRO A 80 19.11 -5.89 4.51
C PRO A 80 19.67 -6.75 5.64
N GLY A 81 20.42 -7.80 5.29
CA GLY A 81 21.09 -8.68 6.27
C GLY A 81 20.23 -9.81 6.83
N LEU A 82 18.96 -9.94 6.42
CA LEU A 82 18.09 -11.04 6.84
C LEU A 82 18.33 -12.31 6.02
N ASP A 83 18.46 -13.44 6.72
CA ASP A 83 18.44 -14.77 6.11
C ASP A 83 17.02 -15.24 5.76
N ALA A 84 16.92 -16.39 5.08
CA ALA A 84 15.62 -16.91 4.62
C ALA A 84 14.66 -17.27 5.78
N ALA A 85 15.19 -17.74 6.91
CA ALA A 85 14.38 -18.13 8.07
C ALA A 85 13.84 -16.89 8.79
N GLN A 86 14.68 -15.87 8.99
CA GLN A 86 14.30 -14.58 9.57
C GLN A 86 13.25 -13.87 8.71
N LYS A 87 13.42 -13.85 7.38
CA LYS A 87 12.41 -13.31 6.45
C LYS A 87 11.08 -14.04 6.57
N ALA A 88 11.09 -15.36 6.69
CA ALA A 88 9.88 -16.15 6.86
C ALA A 88 9.19 -15.86 8.20
N GLU A 89 9.97 -15.68 9.27
CA GLU A 89 9.43 -15.30 10.59
C GLU A 89 8.78 -13.92 10.54
N ILE A 90 9.44 -12.92 9.95
CA ILE A 90 8.89 -11.56 9.82
C ILE A 90 7.62 -11.56 8.99
N ARG A 91 7.58 -12.28 7.85
CA ARG A 91 6.35 -12.42 7.05
C ARG A 91 5.18 -13.00 7.84
N ARG A 92 5.42 -13.92 8.78
CA ARG A 92 4.36 -14.44 9.67
C ARG A 92 3.90 -13.38 10.66
N LYS A 93 4.83 -12.62 11.25
CA LYS A 93 4.51 -11.52 12.17
C LYS A 93 3.75 -10.37 11.48
N GLU A 94 4.02 -10.12 10.20
CA GLU A 94 3.26 -9.15 9.39
C GLU A 94 1.77 -9.50 9.28
N LEU A 95 1.39 -10.78 9.34
CA LEU A 95 -0.01 -11.21 9.32
C LEU A 95 -0.77 -10.84 10.60
N THR A 96 -0.06 -10.55 11.69
CA THR A 96 -0.62 -10.27 13.01
C THR A 96 -0.16 -8.92 13.57
N CYS A 97 0.29 -8.01 12.71
CA CYS A 97 0.62 -6.64 13.11
C CYS A 97 -0.65 -5.79 13.29
N ASP A 98 -0.51 -4.59 13.83
CA ASP A 98 -1.65 -3.68 14.06
C ASP A 98 -2.06 -2.96 12.77
N VAL A 99 -1.06 -2.54 11.98
CA VAL A 99 -1.27 -1.85 10.71
C VAL A 99 -0.36 -2.45 9.63
N PHE A 100 -0.94 -2.86 8.51
CA PHE A 100 -0.18 -3.34 7.35
C PHE A 100 -0.12 -2.27 6.26
N LEU A 101 1.10 -1.87 5.90
CA LEU A 101 1.34 -0.99 4.76
C LEU A 101 1.71 -1.82 3.55
N THR A 102 1.01 -1.58 2.45
CA THR A 102 1.30 -2.27 1.20
C THR A 102 0.97 -1.42 -0.02
N GLY A 103 1.35 -1.92 -1.19
CA GLY A 103 0.80 -1.47 -2.46
C GLY A 103 0.05 -2.62 -3.11
N THR A 104 -0.59 -2.33 -4.25
CA THR A 104 -1.21 -3.36 -5.09
C THR A 104 -0.43 -3.53 -6.40
N ASN A 105 -0.65 -4.62 -7.14
CA ASN A 105 -0.10 -4.75 -8.50
C ASN A 105 -0.89 -3.88 -9.48
N ALA A 106 -2.23 -3.88 -9.38
CA ALA A 106 -3.08 -3.00 -10.17
C ALA A 106 -4.37 -2.61 -9.42
N LEU A 107 -4.93 -1.47 -9.78
CA LEU A 107 -6.24 -0.97 -9.34
C LEU A 107 -7.11 -0.76 -10.57
N THR A 108 -8.25 -1.44 -10.66
CA THR A 108 -9.16 -1.30 -11.78
C THR A 108 -10.01 -0.03 -11.66
N LEU A 109 -10.59 0.42 -12.78
CA LEU A 109 -11.48 1.59 -12.80
C LEU A 109 -12.79 1.39 -12.01
N ASP A 110 -13.17 0.14 -11.73
CA ASP A 110 -14.31 -0.25 -10.91
C ASP A 110 -13.93 -0.56 -9.45
N GLY A 111 -12.69 -0.22 -9.04
CA GLY A 111 -12.29 -0.22 -7.63
C GLY A 111 -11.89 -1.59 -7.09
N GLN A 112 -11.31 -2.46 -7.92
CA GLN A 112 -10.79 -3.77 -7.52
C GLN A 112 -9.26 -3.71 -7.40
N LEU A 113 -8.73 -4.24 -6.29
CA LEU A 113 -7.30 -4.41 -6.09
C LEU A 113 -6.88 -5.79 -6.62
N VAL A 114 -5.96 -5.81 -7.58
CA VAL A 114 -5.43 -7.05 -8.18
C VAL A 114 -4.02 -7.28 -7.65
N ASN A 115 -3.79 -8.46 -7.06
CA ASN A 115 -2.52 -8.81 -6.45
C ASN A 115 -2.11 -10.23 -6.85
N THR A 116 -0.86 -10.36 -7.29
CA THR A 116 -0.19 -11.64 -7.53
C THR A 116 0.98 -11.73 -6.57
N ASP A 117 1.04 -12.79 -5.78
CA ASP A 117 2.03 -12.93 -4.71
C ASP A 117 2.63 -14.34 -4.71
N GLY A 118 3.95 -14.41 -4.79
CA GLY A 118 4.67 -15.69 -4.85
C GLY A 118 4.68 -16.43 -3.51
N ALA A 119 4.81 -15.71 -2.40
CA ALA A 119 4.80 -16.30 -1.05
C ALA A 119 3.41 -16.27 -0.41
N GLY A 120 2.48 -15.48 -0.97
CA GLY A 120 1.10 -15.34 -0.51
C GLY A 120 0.92 -14.52 0.77
N ASN A 121 2.00 -14.07 1.43
CA ASN A 121 1.93 -13.35 2.70
C ASN A 121 1.26 -11.98 2.57
N ARG A 122 1.50 -11.23 1.48
CA ARG A 122 0.88 -9.93 1.26
C ARG A 122 -0.60 -10.08 1.02
N VAL A 123 -1.01 -11.03 0.17
CA VAL A 123 -2.43 -11.28 -0.09
C VAL A 123 -3.13 -11.73 1.20
N ALA A 124 -2.53 -12.65 1.96
CA ALA A 124 -3.08 -13.10 3.24
C ALA A 124 -3.23 -11.94 4.25
N ALA A 125 -2.21 -11.07 4.37
CA ALA A 125 -2.27 -9.89 5.22
C ALA A 125 -3.39 -8.93 4.79
N MET A 126 -3.58 -8.72 3.47
CA MET A 126 -4.58 -7.80 2.94
C MET A 126 -6.02 -8.28 3.13
N ILE A 127 -6.28 -9.58 3.03
CA ILE A 127 -7.66 -10.10 3.02
C ILE A 127 -8.14 -10.61 4.38
N PHE A 128 -7.22 -11.01 5.27
CA PHE A 128 -7.59 -11.61 6.55
C PHE A 128 -6.76 -11.14 7.74
N GLY A 129 -5.49 -10.77 7.54
CA GLY A 129 -4.54 -10.55 8.63
C GLY A 129 -4.83 -9.31 9.49
N PRO A 130 -4.01 -8.24 9.42
CA PRO A 130 -4.13 -7.09 10.32
C PRO A 130 -5.49 -6.39 10.28
N GLY A 131 -5.94 -5.89 11.43
CA GLY A 131 -7.21 -5.18 11.56
C GLY A 131 -7.27 -3.85 10.79
N LYS A 132 -6.11 -3.29 10.40
CA LYS A 132 -6.00 -2.13 9.51
C LYS A 132 -4.99 -2.41 8.40
N VAL A 133 -5.42 -2.22 7.15
CA VAL A 133 -4.57 -2.30 5.96
C VAL A 133 -4.62 -0.97 5.22
N ILE A 134 -3.45 -0.38 4.96
CA ILE A 134 -3.31 0.86 4.18
C ILE A 134 -2.62 0.51 2.86
N VAL A 135 -3.34 0.72 1.76
CA VAL A 135 -2.86 0.41 0.41
C VAL A 135 -2.50 1.71 -0.30
N ILE A 136 -1.23 1.89 -0.63
CA ILE A 136 -0.72 3.03 -1.38
C ILE A 136 -0.63 2.65 -2.86
N VAL A 137 -1.31 3.42 -3.72
CA VAL A 137 -1.42 3.13 -5.16
C VAL A 137 -1.05 4.36 -5.99
N GLY A 138 0.01 4.23 -6.80
CA GLY A 138 0.36 5.22 -7.80
C GLY A 138 -0.57 5.15 -9.02
N SER A 139 -0.79 6.28 -9.70
CA SER A 139 -1.67 6.35 -10.88
C SER A 139 -1.22 5.42 -12.02
N ASN A 140 0.06 5.07 -12.08
CA ASN A 140 0.64 4.13 -13.04
C ASN A 140 0.11 2.69 -12.90
N LYS A 141 -0.53 2.36 -11.78
CA LYS A 141 -1.12 1.05 -11.49
C LYS A 141 -2.62 0.99 -11.81
N ILE A 142 -3.22 2.11 -12.21
CA ILE A 142 -4.64 2.15 -12.55
C ILE A 142 -4.84 1.55 -13.95
N VAL A 143 -5.75 0.59 -14.06
CA VAL A 143 -6.07 -0.13 -15.30
C VAL A 143 -7.56 -0.18 -15.54
N LYS A 144 -7.96 -0.54 -16.75
CA LYS A 144 -9.37 -0.58 -17.15
C LYS A 144 -10.17 -1.61 -16.35
N ASP A 145 -9.68 -2.84 -16.27
CA ASP A 145 -10.36 -4.01 -15.74
C ASP A 145 -9.34 -5.09 -15.31
N VAL A 146 -9.83 -6.22 -14.78
CA VAL A 146 -9.00 -7.34 -14.31
C VAL A 146 -8.18 -7.95 -15.44
N ALA A 147 -8.76 -8.11 -16.64
CA ALA A 147 -8.02 -8.65 -17.79
C ALA A 147 -6.82 -7.76 -18.15
N ALA A 148 -6.99 -6.44 -18.11
CA ALA A 148 -5.90 -5.50 -18.30
C ALA A 148 -4.88 -5.51 -17.14
N ALA A 149 -5.27 -5.90 -15.92
CA ALA A 149 -4.35 -6.11 -14.81
C ALA A 149 -3.47 -7.35 -15.01
N GLU A 150 -4.07 -8.46 -15.46
CA GLU A 150 -3.41 -9.76 -15.68
C GLU A 150 -2.43 -9.74 -16.86
N ALA A 151 -2.65 -8.85 -17.84
CA ALA A 151 -1.81 -8.71 -19.02
C ALA A 151 -0.54 -7.86 -18.82
N ARG A 152 -0.29 -7.34 -17.61
CA ARG A 152 0.88 -6.50 -17.28
C ARG A 152 2.11 -7.32 -16.94
#